data_AF-A0A9X2EUN3-F1
#
_entry.id   AF-A0A9X2EUN3-F1
#
_cell.length_a   1.000
_cell.length_b   1.000
_cell.length_c   1.000
_cell.angle_alpha   90.00
_cell.angle_beta   90.00
_cell.angle_gamma   90.00
#
_symmetry.space_group_name_H-M   'P 1'
#
loop_
_entity.id
_entity.type
_entity.pdbx_description
1 polymer ?
#
loop_
_entity_poly.entity_id
_entity_poly.type
_entity_poly.pdbx_seq_one_letter_code
_entity_poly.pdbx_strand_id
1 'polypeptide(L)'
;MKETSILFNGDMVRAILDGRKAQTRRLIKPQPFNGASDGEAIKQIGGLPPARNLSSILTNAWQTGFVDIPCPYGEPGDRLWGRETFHIPGGYLDQYLIDEISQGITKREEQVCYRA
;
A
#
# COMPACT_ATOMS: atom_id res chain seq x y z
N MET A 1 8.85 16.24 -3.56
CA MET A 1 8.62 14.84 -3.95
C MET A 1 9.22 13.95 -2.90
N LYS A 2 8.38 13.26 -2.11
CA LYS A 2 8.82 12.31 -1.09
C LYS A 2 8.90 10.92 -1.70
N GLU A 3 9.93 10.15 -1.32
CA GLU A 3 10.04 8.73 -1.67
C GLU A 3 9.70 7.86 -0.46
N THR A 4 8.73 6.96 -0.59
CA THR A 4 8.29 6.08 0.51
C THR A 4 8.27 4.62 0.08
N SER A 5 8.84 3.75 0.91
CA SER A 5 8.86 2.30 0.68
C SER A 5 7.50 1.66 0.94
N ILE A 6 7.10 0.69 0.12
CA ILE A 6 5.92 -0.16 0.37
C ILE A 6 6.27 -1.63 0.21
N LEU A 7 5.92 -2.46 1.20
CA LEU A 7 6.29 -3.88 1.23
C LEU A 7 5.39 -4.72 0.31
N PHE A 8 5.98 -5.49 -0.59
CA PHE A 8 5.31 -6.52 -1.40
C PHE A 8 5.92 -7.89 -1.14
N ASN A 9 5.11 -8.94 -1.28
CA ASN A 9 5.63 -10.30 -1.38
C ASN A 9 6.02 -10.60 -2.83
N GLY A 10 6.67 -11.74 -3.06
CA GLY A 10 7.17 -12.11 -4.37
C GLY A 10 6.10 -12.22 -5.45
N ASP A 11 4.98 -12.85 -5.14
CA ASP A 11 3.88 -13.01 -6.10
C ASP A 11 3.30 -11.66 -6.53
N MET A 12 3.21 -10.70 -5.61
CA MET A 12 2.76 -9.35 -5.92
C MET A 12 3.76 -8.59 -6.79
N VAL A 13 5.07 -8.73 -6.54
CA VAL A 13 6.11 -8.11 -7.39
C VAL A 13 6.06 -8.70 -8.79
N ARG A 14 6.05 -10.03 -8.93
CA ARG A 14 5.90 -10.71 -10.23
C ARG A 14 4.64 -10.28 -10.95
N ALA A 15 3.51 -10.18 -10.25
CA ALA A 15 2.26 -9.70 -10.85
C ALA A 15 2.32 -8.23 -11.29
N ILE A 16 3.10 -7.37 -10.62
CA ILE A 16 3.31 -5.98 -11.05
C ILE A 16 4.18 -5.95 -12.31
N LEU A 17 5.29 -6.70 -12.33
CA LEU A 17 6.21 -6.78 -13.48
C LEU A 17 5.51 -7.36 -14.72
N ASP A 18 4.66 -8.37 -14.54
CA ASP A 18 3.84 -8.95 -15.61
C ASP A 18 2.64 -8.06 -16.02
N GLY A 19 2.44 -6.90 -15.38
CA GLY A 19 1.31 -6.00 -15.64
C GLY A 19 -0.06 -6.54 -15.17
N ARG A 20 -0.11 -7.67 -14.48
CA ARG A 20 -1.35 -8.29 -13.96
C ARG A 20 -1.89 -7.59 -12.72
N LYS A 21 -1.07 -6.82 -12.01
CA LYS A 21 -1.46 -6.08 -10.79
C LYS A 21 -1.29 -4.58 -10.98
N ALA A 22 -2.40 -3.87 -11.15
CA ALA A 22 -2.44 -2.41 -11.27
C ALA A 22 -2.78 -1.68 -9.95
N GLN A 23 -3.33 -2.39 -8.95
CA GLN A 23 -3.78 -1.77 -7.70
C GLN A 23 -3.40 -2.59 -6.47
N THR A 24 -3.17 -1.90 -5.35
CA THR A 24 -3.03 -2.50 -4.02
C THR A 24 -3.84 -1.68 -3.01
N ARG A 25 -4.50 -2.35 -2.06
CA ARG A 25 -5.30 -1.71 -1.00
C ARG A 25 -4.69 -2.07 0.36
N ARG A 26 -4.66 -1.13 1.29
CA ARG A 26 -4.11 -1.29 2.64
C ARG A 26 -5.14 -0.89 3.68
N LEU A 27 -5.18 -1.63 4.79
CA LEU A 27 -5.99 -1.27 5.95
C LEU A 27 -5.43 0.02 6.56
N ILE A 28 -6.33 0.98 6.80
CA ILE A 28 -6.01 2.22 7.50
C ILE A 28 -6.05 1.94 9.01
N LYS A 29 -5.02 2.40 9.74
CA LYS A 29 -4.94 2.31 11.21
C LYS A 29 -4.48 3.66 11.78
N PRO A 30 -5.19 4.24 12.76
CA PRO A 30 -6.48 3.79 13.31
C PRO A 30 -7.58 3.79 12.22
N GLN A 31 -8.61 2.95 12.37
CA GLN A 31 -9.76 3.05 11.47
C GLN A 31 -10.36 4.46 11.63
N PRO A 32 -10.77 5.13 10.53
CA PRO A 32 -11.40 6.43 10.60
C PRO A 32 -12.52 6.39 11.64
N PHE A 33 -12.44 7.29 12.62
CA PHE A 33 -13.52 7.43 13.58
C PHE A 33 -14.70 8.03 12.83
N ASN A 34 -15.65 7.19 12.43
CA ASN A 34 -16.96 7.70 12.14
C ASN A 34 -17.44 8.26 13.47
N GLY A 35 -17.56 9.58 13.64
CA GLY A 35 -18.14 10.26 14.81
C GLY A 35 -19.60 9.89 15.14
N ALA A 36 -20.00 8.71 14.70
CA ALA A 36 -21.29 8.08 14.79
C ALA A 36 -21.13 6.56 14.98
N SER A 37 -20.07 6.13 15.68
CA SER A 37 -20.08 4.83 16.35
C SER A 37 -21.27 4.70 17.29
N ASP A 38 -21.83 5.83 17.72
CA ASP A 38 -23.18 5.90 18.24
C ASP A 38 -24.09 6.34 17.09
N GLY A 39 -24.89 5.43 16.56
CA GLY A 39 -25.86 5.71 15.47
C GLY A 39 -26.84 6.85 15.78
N GLU A 40 -26.78 7.46 16.96
CA GLU A 40 -27.51 8.64 17.40
C GLU A 40 -26.96 9.95 16.80
N ALA A 41 -25.64 10.09 16.60
CA ALA A 41 -25.08 11.32 16.01
C ALA A 41 -25.45 11.48 14.52
N ILE A 42 -25.47 10.36 13.76
CA ILE A 42 -25.96 10.35 12.36
C ILE A 42 -27.46 10.70 12.27
N LYS A 43 -28.27 10.30 13.26
CA LYS A 43 -29.70 10.62 13.32
C LYS A 43 -29.94 12.11 13.60
N GLN A 44 -29.13 12.73 14.46
CA GLN A 44 -29.29 14.13 14.87
C GLN A 44 -28.85 15.14 13.79
N ILE A 45 -27.87 14.79 12.94
CA ILE A 45 -27.41 15.65 11.83
C ILE A 45 -28.37 15.55 10.61
N GLY A 46 -29.46 14.78 10.69
CA GLY A 46 -30.39 14.58 9.57
C GLY A 46 -29.74 13.91 8.35
N GLY A 47 -28.62 13.20 8.57
CA GLY A 47 -27.60 12.97 7.54
C GLY A 47 -27.69 11.66 6.77
N LEU A 48 -28.71 10.83 6.96
CA LEU A 48 -28.84 9.59 6.18
C LEU A 48 -30.16 9.51 5.41
N PRO A 49 -30.21 9.96 4.14
CA PRO A 49 -31.22 9.46 3.23
C PRO A 49 -31.02 7.94 3.07
N PRO A 50 -32.09 7.13 3.05
CA PRO A 50 -32.04 5.66 3.12
C PRO A 50 -31.30 4.95 1.97
N ALA A 51 -30.77 5.71 1.00
CA ALA A 51 -30.12 5.22 -0.21
C ALA A 51 -28.58 5.32 -0.21
N ARG A 52 -27.93 5.87 0.83
CA ARG A 52 -26.46 5.96 0.86
C ARG A 52 -25.85 4.74 1.55
N ASN A 53 -25.10 3.94 0.80
CA ASN A 53 -24.31 2.84 1.34
C ASN A 53 -23.04 3.36 2.07
N LEU A 54 -22.39 2.47 2.84
CA LEU A 54 -21.17 2.79 3.60
C LEU A 54 -20.08 3.45 2.74
N SER A 55 -19.98 3.08 1.46
CA SER A 55 -19.03 3.69 0.53
C SER A 55 -19.32 5.17 0.31
N SER A 56 -20.60 5.55 0.11
CA SER A 56 -20.99 6.96 -0.07
C SER A 56 -20.72 7.81 1.16
N ILE A 57 -20.84 7.24 2.36
CA ILE A 57 -20.56 7.91 3.63
C ILE A 57 -19.05 8.17 3.74
N LEU A 58 -18.22 7.16 3.47
CA LEU A 58 -16.76 7.29 3.53
C LEU A 58 -16.20 8.25 2.49
N THR A 59 -16.72 8.22 1.25
CA THR A 59 -16.29 9.15 0.19
C THR A 59 -16.60 10.60 0.57
N ASN A 60 -17.81 10.88 1.07
CA ASN A 60 -18.15 12.23 1.54
C ASN A 60 -17.30 12.64 2.75
N ALA A 61 -17.11 11.74 3.72
CA ALA A 61 -16.33 12.00 4.91
C ALA A 61 -14.88 12.41 4.60
N TRP A 62 -14.27 11.83 3.56
CA TRP A 62 -12.95 12.25 3.07
C TRP A 62 -12.99 13.62 2.39
N GLN A 63 -14.02 13.90 1.58
CA GLN A 63 -14.17 15.18 0.87
C GLN A 63 -14.49 16.35 1.81
N THR A 64 -15.14 16.09 2.94
CA THR A 64 -15.54 17.11 3.92
C THR A 64 -14.59 17.23 5.12
N GLY A 65 -13.45 16.52 5.12
CA GLY A 65 -12.49 16.58 6.25
C GLY A 65 -12.97 15.89 7.53
N PHE A 66 -13.96 15.00 7.45
CA PHE A 66 -14.42 14.19 8.60
C PHE A 66 -13.44 13.04 8.93
N VAL A 67 -12.54 12.71 7.99
CA VAL A 67 -11.42 11.81 8.19
C VAL A 67 -10.12 12.58 8.04
N ASP A 68 -9.64 13.19 9.13
CA ASP A 68 -8.34 13.88 9.20
C ASP A 68 -7.15 12.90 9.33
N ILE A 69 -7.22 11.74 8.65
CA ILE A 69 -6.13 10.76 8.64
C ILE A 69 -5.37 10.92 7.33
N PRO A 70 -4.18 11.55 7.34
CA PRO A 70 -3.38 11.69 6.13
C PRO A 70 -2.97 10.30 5.62
N CYS A 71 -2.94 10.14 4.30
CA CYS A 71 -2.46 8.91 3.67
C CYS A 71 -1.02 8.64 4.14
N PRO A 72 -0.72 7.50 4.78
CA PRO A 72 0.62 7.22 5.30
C PRO A 72 1.67 7.05 4.18
N TYR A 73 1.20 6.88 2.94
CA TYR A 73 2.01 6.67 1.75
C TYR A 73 2.31 7.97 0.98
N GLY A 74 1.82 9.12 1.44
CA GLY A 74 2.05 10.43 0.80
C GLY A 74 0.89 10.91 -0.06
N GLU A 75 1.15 11.94 -0.86
CA GLU A 75 0.18 12.66 -1.67
C GLU A 75 0.39 12.42 -3.18
N PRO A 76 -0.60 12.69 -4.04
CA PRO A 76 -0.40 12.65 -5.48
C PRO A 76 0.82 13.49 -5.91
N GLY A 77 1.75 12.87 -6.63
CA GLY A 77 3.03 13.48 -7.01
C GLY A 77 4.23 12.96 -6.20
N ASP A 78 4.00 12.29 -5.06
CA ASP A 78 5.03 11.52 -4.37
C ASP A 78 5.32 10.18 -5.07
N ARG A 79 6.48 9.57 -4.76
CA ARG A 79 6.91 8.29 -5.33
C ARG A 79 6.86 7.18 -4.29
N LEU A 80 6.18 6.09 -4.67
CA LEU A 80 6.22 4.83 -3.94
C LEU A 80 7.17 3.85 -4.61
N TRP A 81 8.07 3.24 -3.84
CA TRP A 81 8.95 2.19 -4.33
C TRP A 81 8.64 0.86 -3.65
N GLY A 82 8.51 -0.19 -4.45
CA GLY A 82 8.27 -1.54 -3.98
C GLY A 82 9.49 -2.09 -3.26
N ARG A 83 9.33 -2.48 -2.01
CA ARG A 83 10.31 -3.24 -1.24
C ARG A 83 9.85 -4.68 -1.17
N GLU A 84 10.73 -5.62 -1.45
CA GLU A 84 10.46 -7.06 -1.29
C GLU A 84 11.48 -7.69 -0.35
N THR A 85 11.08 -8.77 0.31
CA THR A 85 12.03 -9.62 1.02
C THR A 85 12.79 -10.45 0.00
N PHE A 86 14.11 -10.31 -0.03
CA PHE A 86 14.97 -11.17 -0.84
C PHE A 86 15.63 -12.23 0.07
N HIS A 87 15.79 -13.44 -0.47
CA HIS A 87 16.51 -14.52 0.18
C HIS A 87 17.47 -15.13 -0.83
N ILE A 88 18.74 -15.23 -0.45
CA ILE A 88 19.80 -15.83 -1.26
C ILE A 88 20.09 -17.22 -0.68
N PRO A 89 19.98 -18.28 -1.49
CA PRO A 89 20.44 -19.61 -1.08
C PRO A 89 21.92 -19.55 -0.68
N GLY A 90 22.26 -19.90 0.55
CA GLY A 90 23.64 -19.85 1.05
C GLY A 90 23.98 -18.65 1.96
N GLY A 91 23.04 -17.72 2.16
CA GLY A 91 22.97 -16.92 3.40
C GLY A 91 23.43 -15.47 3.32
N TYR A 92 24.29 -15.05 2.37
CA TYR A 92 24.76 -13.66 2.34
C TYR A 92 25.00 -13.12 0.92
N LEU A 93 24.70 -11.83 0.74
CA LEU A 93 25.27 -11.02 -0.34
C LEU A 93 26.73 -10.76 0.02
N ASP A 94 27.67 -11.30 -0.74
CA ASP A 94 29.05 -10.81 -0.71
C ASP A 94 29.20 -9.63 -1.69
N GLN A 95 30.28 -8.86 -1.52
CA GLN A 95 30.53 -7.68 -2.36
C GLN A 95 30.63 -8.06 -3.84
N TYR A 96 31.11 -9.27 -4.15
CA TYR A 96 31.24 -9.76 -5.51
C TYR A 96 29.89 -9.91 -6.21
N LEU A 97 28.93 -10.57 -5.57
CA LEU A 97 27.57 -10.72 -6.11
C LEU A 97 26.83 -9.38 -6.20
N ILE A 98 27.08 -8.47 -5.26
CA ILE A 98 26.55 -7.09 -5.34
C ILE A 98 27.08 -6.39 -6.60
N ASP A 99 28.38 -6.51 -6.85
CA ASP A 99 29.02 -5.87 -7.99
C ASP A 99 28.51 -6.48 -9.31
N GLU A 100 28.36 -7.80 -9.41
CA GLU A 100 27.77 -8.47 -10.58
C GLU A 100 26.32 -8.03 -10.85
N ILE A 101 25.49 -7.94 -9.82
CA ILE A 101 24.11 -7.46 -9.94
C ILE A 101 24.09 -6.00 -10.40
N SER A 102 24.99 -5.17 -9.85
CA SER A 102 25.09 -3.75 -10.24
C SER A 102 25.53 -3.56 -11.69
N GLN A 103 26.35 -4.47 -12.21
CA GLN A 103 26.83 -4.49 -13.59
C GLN A 103 25.85 -5.20 -14.54
N GLY A 104 24.75 -5.77 -14.03
CA GLY A 104 23.74 -6.48 -14.81
C GLY A 104 24.21 -7.84 -15.34
N ILE A 105 25.31 -8.37 -14.83
CA ILE A 105 25.84 -9.70 -15.17
C ILE A 105 24.92 -10.78 -14.61
N THR A 106 24.58 -10.63 -13.33
CA THR A 106 23.66 -11.52 -12.62
C THR A 106 22.33 -10.79 -12.44
N LYS A 107 21.23 -11.36 -12.95
CA LYS A 107 19.92 -10.73 -12.74
C LYS A 107 19.48 -10.91 -11.30
N ARG A 108 19.11 -9.80 -10.67
CA ARG A 108 18.54 -9.81 -9.31
C ARG A 108 17.37 -10.80 -9.18
N GLU A 109 16.56 -10.90 -10.23
CA GLU A 109 15.42 -11.80 -10.37
C GLU A 109 15.79 -13.28 -10.18
N GLU A 110 16.97 -13.68 -10.64
CA GLU A 110 17.47 -15.07 -10.59
C GLU A 110 18.02 -15.44 -9.21
N GLN A 111 18.36 -14.44 -8.39
CA GLN A 111 18.89 -14.60 -7.04
C GLN A 111 17.81 -14.50 -5.95
N VAL A 112 16.59 -14.08 -6.31
CA VAL A 112 15.49 -13.94 -5.36
C VAL A 112 14.72 -15.26 -5.26
N CYS A 113 15.01 -16.03 -4.22
CA CYS A 113 14.14 -17.14 -3.85
C CYS A 113 12.89 -16.61 -3.13
N TYR A 114 11.80 -16.49 -3.86
CA TYR A 114 10.48 -16.31 -3.27
C TYR A 114 10.08 -17.63 -2.57
N ARG A 115 10.09 -17.66 -1.23
CA ARG A 115 9.49 -18.77 -0.49
C ARG A 115 8.00 -18.85 -0.87
N ALA A 116 7.58 -20.02 -1.36
CA ALA A 116 6.19 -20.38 -1.56
C ALA A 116 5.47 -20.56 -0.22
#